data_AF-A0A2W4LTK6-F1
#
_entry.id   AF-A0A2W4LTK6-F1
#
_cell.length_a   1.000
_cell.length_b   1.000
_cell.length_c   1.000
_cell.angle_alpha   90.00
_cell.angle_beta   90.00
_cell.angle_gamma   90.00
#
_symmetry.space_group_name_H-M   'P 1'
#
loop_
_entity.id
_entity.type
_entity.pdbx_description
1 polymer ?
#
loop_
_entity_poly.entity_id
_entity_poly.type
_entity_poly.pdbx_seq_one_letter_code
_entity_poly.pdbx_strand_id
1 'polypeptide(L)'
;FIDSWNDWLSWNEPFATLRVFTDPLALQPRPEFLALVEDWLAARRDAFRRNLMGIANIVPASQYEHAQRVKLGEGFAAPARTFTDLDAGLHWLAAEIFGPRELPLDRDAVSAVIACAA
;
A
#
# COMPACT_ATOMS: atom_id res chain seq x y z
N PHE A 1 14.42 -3.15 -2.75
CA PHE A 1 13.28 -2.51 -2.05
C PHE A 1 13.51 -1.02 -1.88
N ILE A 2 14.48 -0.59 -1.06
CA ILE A 2 14.76 0.85 -0.82
C ILE A 2 15.10 1.60 -2.11
N ASP A 3 15.98 1.07 -2.94
CA ASP A 3 16.38 1.75 -4.19
C ASP A 3 15.21 1.89 -5.17
N SER A 4 14.43 0.82 -5.34
CA SER A 4 13.22 0.85 -6.18
C SER A 4 12.22 1.92 -5.71
N TRP A 5 12.08 2.11 -4.39
CA TRP A 5 11.26 3.17 -3.85
C TRP A 5 11.88 4.55 -4.03
N ASN A 6 13.21 4.69 -3.92
CA ASN A 6 13.89 5.95 -4.18
C ASN A 6 13.68 6.37 -5.64
N ASP A 7 13.81 5.44 -6.58
CA ASP A 7 13.60 5.66 -8.00
C ASP A 7 12.15 6.10 -8.25
N TRP A 8 11.16 5.39 -7.68
CA TRP A 8 9.76 5.76 -7.80
C TRP A 8 9.46 7.16 -7.24
N LEU A 9 9.94 7.44 -6.02
CA LEU A 9 9.70 8.73 -5.38
C LEU A 9 10.40 9.89 -6.10
N SER A 10 11.45 9.61 -6.89
CA SER A 10 12.12 10.63 -7.71
C SER A 10 11.24 11.20 -8.83
N TRP A 11 10.22 10.45 -9.26
CA TRP A 11 9.27 10.90 -10.28
C TRP A 11 8.35 12.00 -9.76
N ASN A 12 8.17 12.08 -8.43
CA ASN A 12 7.34 13.07 -7.76
C ASN A 12 5.88 13.11 -8.28
N GLU A 13 5.34 11.94 -8.64
CA GLU A 13 3.97 11.78 -9.13
C GLU A 13 3.04 11.24 -8.03
N PRO A 14 1.73 11.58 -8.06
CA PRO A 14 0.74 10.97 -7.17
C PRO A 14 0.65 9.46 -7.37
N PHE A 15 0.58 8.70 -6.28
CA PHE A 15 0.48 7.24 -6.34
C PHE A 15 -0.39 6.67 -5.22
N ALA A 16 -0.88 5.45 -5.42
CA ALA A 16 -1.49 4.65 -4.36
C ALA A 16 -0.68 3.38 -4.17
N THR A 17 -0.87 2.72 -3.02
CA THR A 17 -0.21 1.44 -2.74
C THR A 17 -1.24 0.33 -2.57
N LEU A 18 -0.91 -0.84 -3.12
CA LEU A 18 -1.63 -2.09 -2.92
C LEU A 18 -0.64 -3.10 -2.34
N ARG A 19 -0.91 -3.57 -1.12
CA ARG A 19 -0.07 -4.54 -0.43
C ARG A 19 -0.85 -5.84 -0.29
N VAL A 20 -0.37 -6.90 -0.93
CA VAL A 20 -1.00 -8.23 -0.88
C VAL A 20 -0.18 -9.14 0.02
N PHE A 21 -0.78 -9.57 1.12
CA PHE A 21 -0.16 -10.46 2.10
C PHE A 21 -0.64 -11.89 1.84
N THR A 22 0.27 -12.75 1.40
CA THR A 22 -0.01 -14.17 1.13
C THR A 22 0.26 -15.07 2.34
N ASP A 23 1.09 -14.60 3.28
CA ASP A 23 1.45 -15.31 4.50
C ASP A 23 0.96 -14.54 5.74
N PRO A 24 0.23 -15.18 6.67
CA PRO A 24 -0.05 -14.63 8.00
C PRO A 24 1.15 -14.05 8.75
N LEU A 25 2.35 -14.62 8.57
CA LEU A 25 3.58 -14.14 9.19
C LEU A 25 4.11 -12.84 8.56
N ALA A 26 3.67 -12.49 7.35
CA ALA A 26 4.11 -11.26 6.66
C ALA A 26 3.59 -9.98 7.32
N LEU A 27 2.61 -10.09 8.23
CA LEU A 27 2.13 -8.98 9.06
C LEU A 27 3.00 -8.77 10.32
N GLN A 28 3.91 -9.68 10.63
CA GLN A 28 4.80 -9.53 11.78
C GLN A 28 6.00 -8.64 11.41
N PRO A 29 6.28 -7.59 12.20
CA PRO A 29 7.49 -6.78 12.00
C PRO A 29 8.73 -7.67 12.10
N ARG A 30 9.61 -7.60 11.10
CA ARG A 30 10.96 -8.17 11.17
C ARG A 30 11.88 -7.16 11.86
N PRO A 31 12.28 -7.37 13.13
CA PRO A 31 12.98 -6.35 13.93
C PRO A 31 14.27 -5.85 13.26
N GLU A 32 14.99 -6.74 12.58
CA GLU A 32 16.24 -6.46 11.88
C GLU A 32 16.09 -5.48 10.72
N PHE A 33 14.88 -5.35 10.16
CA PHE A 33 14.57 -4.43 9.05
C PHE A 33 13.81 -3.18 9.50
N LEU A 34 13.25 -3.20 10.72
CA LEU A 34 12.30 -2.17 11.16
C LEU A 34 12.98 -0.81 11.31
N ALA A 35 14.11 -0.74 12.03
CA ALA A 35 14.83 0.52 12.27
C ALA A 35 15.30 1.18 10.96
N LEU A 36 15.86 0.39 10.04
CA LEU A 36 16.30 0.88 8.73
C LEU A 36 15.14 1.47 7.91
N VAL A 37 14.00 0.78 7.90
CA VAL A 37 12.81 1.23 7.16
C VAL A 37 12.18 2.45 7.83
N GLU A 38 12.16 2.52 9.15
CA GLU A 38 11.67 3.68 9.91
C GLU A 38 12.50 4.93 9.63
N ASP A 39 13.83 4.83 9.69
CA ASP A 39 14.74 5.94 9.37
C ASP A 39 14.57 6.40 7.93
N TRP A 40 14.49 5.46 6.99
CA TRP A 40 14.29 5.74 5.57
C TRP A 40 12.94 6.43 5.29
N LEU A 41 11.87 5.97 5.93
CA LEU A 41 10.52 6.56 5.85
C LEU A 41 10.47 7.95 6.49
N ALA A 42 11.14 8.14 7.64
CA ALA A 42 11.21 9.43 8.31
C ALA A 42 11.84 10.49 7.40
N ALA A 43 12.95 10.16 6.74
CA ALA A 43 13.63 11.03 5.79
C ALA A 43 12.80 11.36 4.53
N ARG A 44 11.74 10.61 4.24
CA ARG A 44 10.89 10.74 3.02
C ARG A 44 9.44 11.07 3.33
N ARG A 45 9.11 11.35 4.60
CA ARG A 45 7.74 11.56 5.06
C ARG A 45 7.02 12.63 4.24
N ASP A 46 7.70 13.70 3.87
CA ASP A 46 7.10 14.78 3.07
C ASP A 46 6.77 14.35 1.64
N ALA A 47 7.64 13.55 1.00
CA ALA A 47 7.37 13.01 -0.33
C ALA A 47 6.14 12.10 -0.30
N PHE A 48 6.04 11.23 0.70
CA PHE A 48 4.85 10.39 0.90
C PHE A 48 3.60 11.24 1.20
N ARG A 49 3.66 12.23 2.10
CA ARG A 49 2.50 13.07 2.42
C ARG A 49 1.99 13.88 1.23
N ARG A 50 2.87 14.27 0.32
CA ARG A 50 2.48 15.00 -0.91
C ARG A 50 1.83 14.07 -1.94
N ASN A 51 2.40 12.88 -2.13
CA ASN A 51 2.11 12.08 -3.32
C ASN A 51 1.27 10.82 -3.03
N LEU A 52 1.26 10.31 -1.80
CA LEU A 52 0.49 9.11 -1.46
C LEU A 52 -1.01 9.45 -1.36
N MET A 53 -1.79 8.92 -2.32
CA MET A 53 -3.23 9.15 -2.43
C MET A 53 -4.06 8.17 -1.59
N GLY A 54 -3.58 6.95 -1.40
CA GLY A 54 -4.32 5.90 -0.68
C GLY A 54 -3.54 4.61 -0.53
N ILE A 55 -4.00 3.79 0.41
CA ILE A 55 -3.37 2.50 0.75
C ILE A 55 -4.42 1.40 0.86
N ALA A 56 -4.31 0.37 0.02
CA ALA A 56 -5.10 -0.85 0.12
C ALA A 56 -4.22 -2.00 0.64
N ASN A 57 -4.73 -2.76 1.61
CA ASN A 57 -4.13 -4.01 2.06
C ASN A 57 -5.04 -5.18 1.76
N ILE A 58 -4.52 -6.24 1.17
CA ILE A 58 -5.22 -7.51 0.99
C ILE A 58 -4.58 -8.52 1.93
N VAL A 59 -5.35 -9.02 2.90
CA VAL A 59 -4.86 -9.97 3.91
C VAL A 59 -5.65 -11.26 3.87
N PRO A 60 -5.09 -12.40 4.31
CA PRO A 60 -5.86 -13.62 4.47
C PRO A 60 -7.03 -13.40 5.44
N ALA A 61 -8.17 -14.05 5.21
CA ALA A 61 -9.37 -13.88 6.03
C ALA A 61 -9.10 -14.13 7.54
N SER A 62 -8.22 -15.07 7.86
CA SER A 62 -7.79 -15.38 9.23
C SER A 62 -7.07 -14.23 9.94
N GLN A 63 -6.54 -13.26 9.20
CA GLN A 63 -5.80 -12.11 9.72
C GLN A 63 -6.58 -10.80 9.68
N TYR A 64 -7.77 -10.79 9.07
CA TYR A 64 -8.54 -9.57 8.85
C TYR A 64 -8.85 -8.80 10.15
N GLU A 65 -9.35 -9.50 11.16
CA GLU A 65 -9.64 -8.95 12.49
C GLU A 65 -8.40 -8.33 13.16
N HIS A 66 -7.25 -8.98 13.02
CA HIS A 66 -5.99 -8.47 13.56
C HIS A 66 -5.54 -7.21 12.79
N ALA A 67 -5.55 -7.28 11.45
CA ALA A 67 -5.11 -6.20 10.57
C ALA A 67 -5.99 -4.95 10.68
N GLN A 68 -7.29 -5.07 10.96
CA GLN A 68 -8.17 -3.92 11.19
C GLN A 68 -7.83 -3.15 12.49
N ARG A 69 -7.27 -3.84 13.49
CA ARG A 69 -6.87 -3.20 14.76
C ARG A 69 -5.54 -2.45 14.62
N VAL A 70 -4.72 -2.82 13.63
CA VAL A 70 -3.51 -2.08 13.28
C VAL A 70 -3.91 -0.81 12.53
N LYS A 71 -3.55 0.35 13.09
CA LYS A 71 -3.78 1.66 12.49
C LYS A 71 -2.86 1.87 11.28
N LEU A 72 -3.21 1.25 10.16
CA LEU A 72 -2.50 1.36 8.89
C LEU A 72 -2.66 2.79 8.35
N GLY A 73 -1.55 3.43 7.96
CA GLY A 73 -1.57 4.79 7.39
C GLY A 73 -1.48 5.94 8.39
N GLU A 74 -1.46 5.65 9.71
CA GLU A 74 -1.09 6.66 10.71
C GLU A 74 0.34 7.15 10.44
N GLY A 75 0.45 8.40 9.98
CA GLY A 75 1.73 9.03 9.63
C GLY A 75 1.76 9.67 8.24
N PHE A 76 1.00 9.14 7.28
CA PHE A 76 1.04 9.60 5.88
C PHE A 76 -0.16 10.43 5.43
N ALA A 77 -1.17 10.60 6.29
CA ALA A 77 -2.40 11.37 6.02
C ALA A 77 -3.20 10.90 4.78
N ALA A 78 -2.91 9.69 4.28
CA ALA A 78 -3.63 9.06 3.20
C ALA A 78 -4.69 8.09 3.76
N PRO A 79 -5.89 8.01 3.14
CA PRO A 79 -6.87 6.99 3.48
C PRO A 79 -6.27 5.60 3.30
N ALA A 80 -6.51 4.73 4.28
CA ALA A 80 -6.06 3.34 4.25
C ALA A 80 -7.24 2.41 4.54
N ARG A 81 -7.32 1.30 3.81
CA ARG A 81 -8.32 0.26 4.04
C ARG A 81 -7.74 -1.13 3.84
N THR A 82 -8.23 -2.07 4.64
CA THR A 82 -7.87 -3.49 4.56
C THR A 82 -9.05 -4.28 4.04
N PHE A 83 -8.75 -5.29 3.21
CA PHE A 83 -9.70 -6.17 2.54
C PHE A 83 -9.21 -7.61 2.65
N THR A 84 -10.12 -8.56 2.48
CA THR A 84 -9.79 -9.99 2.35
C THR A 84 -9.73 -10.46 0.89
N ASP A 85 -10.09 -9.58 -0.04
CA ASP A 85 -10.27 -9.89 -1.45
C ASP A 85 -9.65 -8.79 -2.32
N LEU A 86 -8.93 -9.21 -3.36
CA LEU A 86 -8.22 -8.31 -4.26
C LEU A 86 -9.17 -7.43 -5.06
N ASP A 87 -10.28 -7.98 -5.55
CA ASP A 87 -11.24 -7.25 -6.37
C ASP A 87 -11.87 -6.10 -5.58
N ALA A 88 -12.27 -6.37 -4.34
CA ALA A 88 -12.79 -5.35 -3.43
C ALA A 88 -11.79 -4.22 -3.17
N GLY A 89 -10.50 -4.57 -2.98
CA GLY A 89 -9.44 -3.58 -2.80
C GLY A 89 -9.20 -2.72 -4.04
N LEU A 90 -9.19 -3.33 -5.23
CA LEU A 90 -9.05 -2.61 -6.51
C LEU A 90 -10.26 -1.74 -6.81
N HIS A 91 -11.47 -2.22 -6.53
CA HIS A 91 -12.69 -1.44 -6.67
C HIS A 91 -12.65 -0.19 -5.78
N TRP A 92 -12.23 -0.32 -4.53
CA TRP A 92 -12.09 0.82 -3.62
C TRP A 92 -11.02 1.81 -4.10
N LEU A 93 -9.84 1.33 -4.53
CA LEU A 93 -8.82 2.21 -5.10
C LEU A 93 -9.38 2.99 -6.30
N ALA A 94 -10.05 2.32 -7.23
CA ALA A 94 -10.65 2.96 -8.40
C ALA A 94 -11.70 4.01 -8.01
N ALA A 95 -12.67 3.64 -7.17
CA ALA A 95 -13.83 4.48 -6.87
C ALA A 95 -13.51 5.63 -5.89
N GLU A 96 -12.71 5.37 -4.86
CA GLU A 96 -12.54 6.31 -3.73
C GLU A 96 -11.19 7.04 -3.76
N ILE A 97 -10.18 6.49 -4.43
CA ILE A 97 -8.84 7.08 -4.48
C ILE A 97 -8.56 7.75 -5.83
N PHE A 98 -8.69 7.01 -6.92
CA PHE A 98 -8.41 7.49 -8.27
C PHE A 98 -9.58 8.29 -8.87
N GLY A 99 -10.81 7.82 -8.68
CA GLY A 99 -12.03 8.42 -9.22
C GLY A 99 -12.21 9.91 -8.87
N PRO A 100 -12.11 10.33 -7.59
CA PRO A 100 -12.25 11.74 -7.21
C PRO A 100 -11.16 12.67 -7.77
N ARG A 101 -10.09 12.09 -8.34
CA ARG A 101 -8.96 12.80 -8.94
C ARG A 101 -8.97 12.70 -10.46
N GLU A 102 -9.99 12.07 -11.04
CA GLU A 102 -10.13 11.85 -12.49
C GLU A 102 -8.93 11.10 -13.10
N LEU A 103 -8.26 10.27 -12.28
CA LEU A 103 -7.13 9.46 -12.72
C LEU A 103 -7.60 8.06 -13.10
N PRO A 104 -7.08 7.46 -14.19
CA PRO A 104 -7.38 6.08 -14.53
C PRO A 104 -6.61 5.11 -13.62
N LEU A 105 -7.26 3.99 -13.27
CA LEU A 105 -6.60 2.82 -12.70
C LEU A 105 -6.82 1.62 -13.62
N ASP A 106 -5.76 1.13 -14.24
CA ASP A 106 -5.79 -0.08 -15.04
C ASP A 106 -5.80 -1.32 -14.12
N ARG A 107 -7.01 -1.77 -13.76
CA ARG A 107 -7.22 -2.90 -12.85
C ARG A 107 -6.72 -4.22 -13.42
N ASP A 108 -6.79 -4.39 -14.73
CA ASP A 108 -6.39 -5.61 -15.42
C ASP A 108 -4.86 -5.72 -15.43
N ALA A 109 -4.16 -4.62 -15.73
CA ALA A 109 -2.70 -4.57 -15.63
C ALA A 109 -2.20 -4.84 -14.21
N VAL A 110 -2.84 -4.24 -13.20
CA VAL A 110 -2.48 -4.49 -11.79
C VAL A 110 -2.70 -5.95 -11.40
N SER A 111 -3.84 -6.54 -11.79
CA SER A 111 -4.14 -7.94 -11.50
C SER A 111 -3.16 -8.89 -12.18
N ALA A 112 -2.76 -8.61 -13.42
CA ALA A 112 -1.76 -9.39 -14.14
C ALA A 112 -0.39 -9.36 -13.45
N VAL A 113 0.06 -8.19 -12.98
CA VAL A 113 1.33 -8.06 -12.23
C VAL A 113 1.30 -8.88 -10.94
N ILE A 114 0.19 -8.87 -10.21
CA ILE A 114 0.04 -9.64 -8.97
C ILE A 114 0.05 -11.14 -9.26
N ALA A 115 -0.67 -11.59 -10.30
CA ALA A 115 -0.71 -13.00 -10.69
C ALA A 115 0.66 -13.54 -11.09
N CYS A 116 1.53 -12.72 -11.68
CA CYS A 116 2.91 -13.11 -12.00
C CYS A 116 3.86 -13.12 -10.78
N ALA A 117 3.47 -12.49 -9.68
CA ALA A 117 4.29 -12.37 -8.46
C ALA A 117 3.93 -13.40 -7.37
N ALA A 118 2.83 -14.14 -7.55
CA ALA A 118 2.36 -15.22 -6.67
C ALA A 118 2.91 -16.58 -7.09
#